data_AF-A0A919M913-F1
#
_entry.id   AF-A0A919M913-F1
#
_cell.length_a   1.000
_cell.length_b   1.000
_cell.length_c   1.000
_cell.angle_alpha   90.00
_cell.angle_beta   90.00
_cell.angle_gamma   90.00
#
_symmetry.space_group_name_H-M   'P 1'
#
loop_
_entity.id
_entity.type
_entity.pdbx_description
1 polymer ?
#
loop_
_entity_poly.entity_id
_entity_poly.type
_entity_poly.pdbx_seq_one_letter_code
_entity_poly.pdbx_strand_id
1 'polypeptide(L)' 'MRVAAVSLDDRAIEDVVDPATVAGGRYPAPATPGSSTPMRAGALTRYAYPEGSAWQ' A
#
# COMPACT_ATOMS: atom_id res chain seq x y z
N MET A 1 -1.40 -21.45 -1.97
CA MET A 1 -1.73 -20.65 -0.76
C MET A 1 -2.01 -19.24 -1.21
N ARG A 2 -3.23 -18.70 -1.00
CA ARG A 2 -3.59 -17.33 -1.42
C ARG A 2 -3.21 -16.37 -0.30
N VAL A 3 -2.53 -15.27 -0.66
CA VAL A 3 -2.13 -14.19 0.23
C VAL A 3 -2.95 -12.97 -0.14
N ALA A 4 -3.56 -12.29 0.84
CA ALA A 4 -4.35 -11.06 0.62
C ALA A 4 -3.63 -9.86 1.25
N ALA A 5 -3.71 -8.69 0.62
CA ALA A 5 -3.27 -7.44 1.22
C ALA A 5 -4.26 -7.01 2.31
N VAL A 6 -3.78 -6.40 3.39
CA VAL A 6 -4.64 -5.93 4.50
C VAL A 6 -4.15 -4.58 5.04
N SER A 7 -5.10 -3.70 5.33
CA SER A 7 -4.91 -2.41 6.02
C SER A 7 -6.19 -2.06 6.80
N LEU A 8 -6.12 -1.14 7.78
CA LEU A 8 -7.33 -0.58 8.42
C LEU A 8 -8.27 0.08 7.39
N ASP A 9 -7.71 0.47 6.24
CA ASP A 9 -8.43 0.81 5.03
C ASP A 9 -7.75 0.09 3.85
N ASP A 10 -8.38 -0.96 3.32
CA ASP A 10 -7.83 -1.78 2.23
C ASP A 10 -7.54 -0.95 0.96
N ARG A 11 -8.06 0.28 0.82
CA ARG A 11 -7.73 1.16 -0.32
C ARG A 11 -6.37 1.84 -0.17
N ALA A 12 -5.95 2.18 1.05
CA ALA A 12 -4.66 2.85 1.25
C ALA A 12 -3.45 1.93 0.98
N ILE A 13 -3.62 0.61 1.12
CA ILE A 13 -2.54 -0.35 0.89
C ILE A 13 -2.28 -0.62 -0.62
N GLU A 14 -3.24 -0.30 -1.49
CA GLU A 14 -3.10 -0.47 -2.95
C GLU A 14 -2.05 0.46 -3.56
N ASP A 15 -1.62 1.50 -2.84
CA ASP A 15 -0.67 2.49 -3.33
C ASP A 15 0.72 2.41 -2.69
N VAL A 16 0.95 1.46 -1.77
CA VAL A 16 2.29 1.19 -1.23
C VAL A 16 3.01 0.08 -1.99
N VAL A 17 4.32 0.24 -2.20
CA VAL A 17 5.12 -0.68 -3.03
C VAL A 17 5.19 -2.10 -2.43
N ASP A 18 5.26 -2.21 -1.11
CA ASP A 18 5.34 -3.46 -0.36
C ASP A 18 4.16 -3.54 0.63
N PRO A 19 2.95 -3.93 0.17
CA PRO A 19 1.76 -3.94 1.00
C PRO A 19 1.85 -5.01 2.09
N ALA A 20 1.34 -4.68 3.28
CA ALA A 20 1.13 -5.66 4.34
C ALA A 20 0.19 -6.76 3.84
N THR A 21 0.50 -8.00 4.22
CA THR A 21 -0.29 -9.17 3.83
C THR A 21 -0.79 -9.93 5.04
N VAL A 22 -1.86 -10.72 4.86
CA VAL A 22 -2.35 -11.67 5.87
C VAL A 22 -2.39 -13.07 5.31
N ALA A 23 -1.85 -14.01 6.07
CA ALA A 23 -1.86 -15.44 5.79
C ALA A 23 -2.24 -16.20 7.07
N GLY A 24 -3.32 -16.99 7.00
CA GLY A 24 -3.79 -17.77 8.15
C GLY A 24 -4.14 -16.92 9.38
N GLY A 25 -4.66 -15.71 9.18
CA GLY A 25 -4.99 -14.77 10.28
C GLY A 25 -3.79 -14.10 10.95
N ARG A 26 -2.60 -14.16 10.32
CA ARG A 26 -1.37 -13.53 10.83
C ARG A 26 -0.71 -12.67 9.76
N TYR A 27 0.03 -11.66 10.22
CA TYR A 27 0.94 -10.88 9.39
C TYR A 27 2.27 -11.62 9.26
N PRO A 28 2.64 -12.12 8.07
CA PRO A 28 3.96 -12.67 7.86
C PRO A 28 5.01 -11.54 7.87
N ALA A 29 6.27 -11.91 8.11
CA ALA A 29 7.36 -10.96 8.01
C ALA A 29 7.50 -10.42 6.58
N PRO A 30 7.80 -9.12 6.39
CA PRO A 30 8.09 -8.56 5.07
C PRO A 30 9.24 -9.30 4.38
N ALA A 31 9.08 -9.56 3.08
CA ALA A 31 10.12 -10.21 2.27
C ALA A 31 11.12 -9.21 1.69
N THR A 32 10.75 -7.94 1.61
CA THR A 32 11.57 -6.86 1.05
C THR A 32 12.26 -6.11 2.20
N PRO A 33 13.57 -5.80 2.10
CA PRO A 33 14.23 -4.95 3.08
C PRO A 33 13.60 -3.55 3.14
N GLY A 34 13.50 -2.98 4.33
CA GLY A 34 13.04 -1.61 4.55
C GLY A 34 11.86 -1.52 5.52
N SER A 35 11.19 -0.37 5.51
CA SER A 35 10.06 -0.06 6.39
C SER A 35 8.70 -0.12 5.69
N SER A 36 8.63 -0.64 4.46
CA SER A 36 7.42 -0.71 3.63
C SER A 36 6.69 0.65 3.46
N THR A 37 7.43 1.75 3.61
CA THR A 37 6.95 3.13 3.45
C THR A 37 6.90 3.66 2.01
N PRO A 38 7.65 3.15 1.02
CA PRO A 38 7.57 3.70 -0.34
C PRO A 38 6.17 3.58 -0.95
N MET A 39 5.69 4.67 -1.54
CA MET A 39 4.45 4.73 -2.32
C MET A 39 4.74 4.59 -3.83
N ARG A 40 3.76 4.05 -4.57
CA ARG A 40 3.78 4.03 -6.03
C ARG A 40 3.80 5.48 -6.55
N ALA A 41 4.70 5.78 -7.49
CA ALA A 41 4.85 7.13 -8.03
C ALA A 41 3.54 7.69 -8.63
N GLY A 42 2.75 6.85 -9.30
CA GLY A 42 1.44 7.26 -9.84
C GLY A 42 0.44 7.70 -8.78
N ALA A 43 0.48 7.08 -7.59
CA ALA A 43 -0.36 7.48 -6.46
C ALA A 43 0.05 8.85 -5.92
N LEU A 44 1.37 9.09 -5.78
CA LEU A 44 1.90 10.38 -5.36
C LEU A 44 1.47 11.50 -6.32
N THR A 45 1.52 11.28 -7.64
CA THR A 45 1.04 12.28 -8.61
C THR A 45 -0.48 12.47 -8.55
N ARG A 46 -1.26 11.39 -8.45
CA ARG A 46 -2.73 11.44 -8.47
C ARG A 46 -3.29 12.15 -7.24
N TYR A 47 -2.72 11.89 -6.08
CA TYR A 47 -3.22 12.37 -4.79
C TYR A 47 -2.42 13.54 -4.21
N ALA A 48 -1.42 14.07 -4.94
CA ALA A 48 -0.74 15.31 -4.58
C ALA A 48 -1.76 16.43 -4.42
N TYR A 49 -1.88 16.99 -3.22
CA TYR A 49 -2.77 18.13 -3.00
C TYR A 49 -2.02 19.45 -3.22
N PRO A 50 -2.63 20.48 -3.82
CA PRO A 50 -3.96 20.51 -4.46
C PRO A 50 -4.00 20.12 -5.95
N GLU A 51 -2.86 19.90 -6.60
CA GLU A 51 -2.77 19.82 -8.08
C GLU A 51 -3.15 18.46 -8.68
N GLY A 52 -3.19 17.41 -7.86
CA GLY A 52 -3.44 16.04 -8.26
C GLY A 52 -4.85 15.84 -8.79
N SER A 53 -5.00 14.92 -9.74
CA SER A 53 -6.27 14.67 -10.43
C SER A 53 -7.39 14.16 -9.54
N ALA A 54 -7.10 13.70 -8.32
CA ALA A 54 -8.13 13.33 -7.35
C ALA A 54 -8.79 14.55 -6.65
N TRP A 55 -8.18 15.74 -6.76
CA TRP A 55 -8.61 16.97 -6.08
C TRP A 55 -9.21 18.03 -7.01
N GLN A 56 -9.21 17.78 -8.33
CA GLN A 56 -9.89 18.57 -9.36
C GLN A 56 -11.32 18.06 -9.54
#